data_AF-A0A661ZJJ1-F1
#
_entry.id   AF-A0A661ZJJ1-F1
#
_cell.length_a   1.000
_cell.length_b   1.000
_cell.length_c   1.000
_cell.angle_alpha   90.00
_cell.angle_beta   90.00
_cell.angle_gamma   90.00
#
_symmetry.space_group_name_H-M   'P 1'
#
loop_
_entity.id
_entity.type
_entity.pdbx_description
1 polymer ?
#
loop_
_entity_poly.entity_id
_entity_poly.type
_entity_poly.pdbx_seq_one_letter_code
_entity_poly.pdbx_strand_id
1 'polypeptide(L)'
;MVALILILVGCNSGKKGEAAAEQKNPKCKVETSLFGMTPEGDSVMLYTLKNEQDITVTITNYGGIITGIYIPDKNGKTTNITLGFDNLEQYLAGHPNFGALIGRYGNRIANARFSLDGETYTLAANNGNNSLHGGVKGFDDVTWVPEVISCDERAALRLSYLSVDGEEGYPGNLSVTVTYELLMDQLFITYEAECDKATVLNLTNHAYFNLAGEGSIRDHILYI
;
A
#
# COMPACT_ATOMS: atom_id res chain seq x y z
N MET A 1 -15.03 89.38 -6.84
CA MET A 1 -13.64 89.09 -6.45
C MET A 1 -13.60 88.65 -5.01
N VAL A 2 -13.74 87.35 -4.76
CA VAL A 2 -13.17 86.57 -3.64
C VAL A 2 -13.22 85.14 -4.14
N ALA A 3 -12.07 84.53 -4.42
CA ALA A 3 -11.96 83.11 -4.72
C ALA A 3 -11.31 82.44 -3.52
N LEU A 4 -12.07 81.54 -2.88
CA LEU A 4 -11.65 80.74 -1.75
C LEU A 4 -11.05 79.43 -2.27
N ILE A 5 -9.82 79.16 -1.88
CA ILE A 5 -9.07 77.94 -2.20
C ILE A 5 -9.62 76.79 -1.34
N LEU A 6 -9.99 75.68 -1.97
CA LEU A 6 -10.27 74.41 -1.30
C LEU A 6 -9.21 73.39 -1.75
N ILE A 7 -8.41 72.91 -0.81
CA ILE A 7 -7.47 71.80 -1.01
C ILE A 7 -8.17 70.53 -0.52
N LEU A 8 -8.29 69.53 -1.40
CA LEU A 8 -8.69 68.17 -1.03
C LEU A 8 -7.52 67.22 -1.32
N VAL A 9 -7.03 66.60 -0.24
CA VAL A 9 -6.03 65.53 -0.25
C VAL A 9 -6.76 64.21 -0.50
N GLY A 10 -6.43 63.52 -1.59
CA GLY A 10 -6.90 62.17 -1.87
C GLY A 10 -5.86 61.12 -1.45
N CYS A 11 -6.23 60.24 -0.52
CA CYS A 11 -5.48 59.01 -0.22
C CYS A 11 -5.68 58.00 -1.36
N ASN A 12 -4.63 57.77 -2.16
CA ASN A 12 -4.61 56.64 -3.08
C ASN A 12 -4.09 55.41 -2.32
N SER A 13 -5.00 54.55 -1.85
CA SER A 13 -4.66 53.24 -1.32
C SER A 13 -4.27 52.35 -2.50
N GLY A 14 -2.96 52.21 -2.71
CA GLY A 14 -2.42 51.27 -3.69
C GLY A 14 -2.88 49.85 -3.36
N LYS A 15 -3.72 49.28 -4.21
CA LYS A 15 -3.93 47.84 -4.28
C LYS A 15 -2.60 47.21 -4.72
N LYS A 16 -1.83 46.70 -3.76
CA LYS A 16 -0.83 45.67 -4.06
C LYS A 16 -1.61 44.47 -4.58
N GLY A 17 -1.43 44.15 -5.86
CA GLY A 17 -1.83 42.85 -6.38
C GLY A 17 -1.07 41.79 -5.59
N GLU A 18 -1.78 41.02 -4.78
CA GLU A 18 -1.32 39.70 -4.39
C GLU A 18 -1.17 38.92 -5.70
N ALA A 19 0.07 38.63 -6.06
CA ALA A 19 0.35 37.62 -7.05
C ALA A 19 -0.28 36.33 -6.53
N ALA A 20 -1.27 35.80 -7.24
CA ALA A 20 -1.78 34.48 -6.99
C ALA A 20 -0.58 33.53 -7.00
N ALA A 21 -0.31 32.89 -5.86
CA ALA A 21 0.67 31.83 -5.79
C ALA A 21 0.24 30.78 -6.83
N GLU A 22 1.07 30.58 -7.83
CA GLU A 22 0.91 29.53 -8.82
C GLU A 22 0.86 28.22 -8.05
N GLN A 23 -0.32 27.58 -7.99
CA GLN A 23 -0.48 26.25 -7.43
C GLN A 23 0.36 25.30 -8.30
N LYS A 24 1.61 25.05 -7.89
CA LYS A 24 2.40 23.98 -8.49
C LYS A 24 1.66 22.68 -8.23
N ASN A 25 1.32 21.97 -9.29
CA ASN A 25 0.83 20.61 -9.16
C ASN A 25 1.90 19.80 -8.41
N PRO A 26 1.51 19.00 -7.40
CA PRO A 26 2.47 18.19 -6.66
C PRO A 26 3.11 17.20 -7.63
N LYS A 27 4.43 17.08 -7.51
CA LYS A 27 5.27 16.30 -8.41
C LYS A 27 5.02 14.80 -8.26
N CYS A 28 4.78 14.37 -7.03
CA CYS A 28 4.25 13.06 -6.70
C CYS A 28 2.75 13.13 -6.43
N LYS A 29 2.00 12.11 -6.84
CA LYS A 29 0.54 12.05 -6.61
C LYS A 29 0.04 10.65 -6.33
N VAL A 30 -1.09 10.58 -5.62
CA VAL A 30 -1.85 9.35 -5.40
C VAL A 30 -3.22 9.52 -6.05
N GLU A 31 -3.49 8.73 -7.07
CA GLU A 31 -4.82 8.64 -7.71
C GLU A 31 -5.59 7.48 -7.09
N THR A 32 -6.90 7.64 -6.86
CA THR A 32 -7.75 6.61 -6.24
C THR A 32 -8.94 6.31 -7.14
N SER A 33 -9.26 5.03 -7.33
CA SER A 33 -10.42 4.55 -8.10
C SER A 33 -11.06 3.33 -7.43
N LEU A 34 -12.35 3.11 -7.65
CA LEU A 34 -13.00 1.87 -7.22
C LEU A 34 -12.41 0.69 -7.99
N PHE A 35 -12.03 -0.37 -7.27
CA PHE A 35 -11.54 -1.62 -7.85
C PHE A 35 -12.62 -2.70 -7.88
N GLY A 36 -13.51 -2.71 -6.88
CA GLY A 36 -14.64 -3.63 -6.80
C GLY A 36 -15.26 -3.66 -5.42
N MET A 37 -16.04 -4.70 -5.14
CA MET A 37 -16.60 -4.99 -3.83
C MET A 37 -16.30 -6.43 -3.43
N THR A 38 -16.03 -6.66 -2.14
CA THR A 38 -15.92 -8.02 -1.61
C THR A 38 -17.30 -8.69 -1.54
N PRO A 39 -17.38 -10.03 -1.43
CA PRO A 39 -18.64 -10.74 -1.17
C PRO A 39 -19.35 -10.27 0.11
N GLU A 40 -18.60 -9.79 1.10
CA GLU A 40 -19.11 -9.21 2.34
C GLU A 40 -19.64 -7.77 2.19
N GLY A 41 -19.43 -7.15 1.03
CA GLY A 41 -19.91 -5.80 0.71
C GLY A 41 -18.93 -4.68 1.01
N ASP A 42 -17.66 -4.99 1.31
CA ASP A 42 -16.63 -3.98 1.53
C ASP A 42 -16.24 -3.32 0.21
N SER A 43 -16.10 -2.00 0.22
CA SER A 43 -15.58 -1.26 -0.93
C SER A 43 -14.06 -1.46 -1.02
N VAL A 44 -13.60 -1.96 -2.16
CA VAL A 44 -12.18 -2.14 -2.45
C VAL A 44 -11.73 -1.08 -3.43
N MET A 45 -10.69 -0.34 -3.06
CA MET A 45 -10.14 0.76 -3.82
C MET A 45 -8.77 0.37 -4.40
N LEU A 46 -8.43 0.99 -5.52
CA LEU A 46 -7.11 0.96 -6.12
C LEU A 46 -6.44 2.32 -5.95
N TYR A 47 -5.22 2.32 -5.44
CA TYR A 47 -4.39 3.47 -5.18
C TYR A 47 -3.20 3.44 -6.12
N THR A 48 -3.03 4.50 -6.90
CA THR A 48 -1.97 4.61 -7.90
C THR A 48 -0.98 5.69 -7.48
N LEU A 49 0.18 5.28 -6.98
CA LEU A 49 1.30 6.15 -6.61
C LEU A 49 2.11 6.45 -7.87
N LYS A 50 2.32 7.73 -8.17
CA LYS A 50 3.12 8.19 -9.33
C LYS A 50 4.14 9.23 -8.89
N ASN A 51 5.34 9.15 -9.45
CA ASN A 51 6.40 10.14 -9.27
C ASN A 51 6.73 10.87 -10.60
N GLU A 52 7.75 11.74 -10.59
CA GLU A 52 8.20 12.47 -11.79
C GLU A 52 9.02 11.64 -12.78
N GLN A 53 9.40 10.41 -12.42
CA GLN A 53 10.26 9.54 -13.23
C GLN A 53 9.45 8.51 -14.03
N ASP A 54 8.15 8.77 -14.21
CA ASP A 54 7.19 7.86 -14.85
C ASP A 54 7.12 6.46 -14.20
N ILE A 55 7.52 6.35 -12.93
CA ILE A 55 7.33 5.15 -12.12
C ILE A 55 5.92 5.19 -11.53
N THR A 56 5.19 4.10 -11.72
CA THR A 56 3.84 3.94 -11.19
C THR A 56 3.74 2.67 -10.37
N VAL A 57 3.16 2.75 -9.19
CA VAL A 57 2.85 1.60 -8.33
C VAL A 57 1.35 1.59 -8.04
N THR A 58 0.67 0.50 -8.33
CA THR A 58 -0.75 0.32 -8.06
C THR A 58 -0.94 -0.66 -6.90
N ILE A 59 -1.67 -0.24 -5.87
CA ILE A 59 -1.90 -1.01 -4.65
C ILE A 59 -3.40 -1.00 -4.35
N THR A 60 -3.97 -2.13 -3.96
CA THR A 60 -5.34 -2.18 -3.44
C THR A 60 -5.36 -2.33 -1.93
N ASN A 61 -6.38 -1.77 -1.26
CA ASN A 61 -6.55 -1.97 0.18
C ASN A 61 -7.07 -3.37 0.55
N TYR A 62 -7.50 -4.17 -0.42
CA TYR A 62 -7.75 -5.60 -0.19
C TYR A 62 -6.41 -6.36 -0.20
N GLY A 63 -6.10 -7.04 0.90
CA GLY A 63 -4.84 -7.74 1.10
C GLY A 63 -3.58 -6.86 1.07
N GLY A 64 -3.75 -5.53 1.01
CA GLY A 64 -2.66 -4.59 0.71
C GLY A 64 -1.88 -4.94 -0.55
N ILE A 65 -2.54 -5.52 -1.55
CA ILE A 65 -1.88 -6.14 -2.72
C ILE A 65 -1.25 -5.09 -3.63
N ILE A 66 0.02 -5.25 -3.97
CA ILE A 66 0.63 -4.59 -5.13
C ILE A 66 0.10 -5.27 -6.39
N THR A 67 -0.75 -4.56 -7.15
CA THR A 67 -1.31 -5.08 -8.40
C THR A 67 -0.41 -4.80 -9.61
N GLY A 68 0.53 -3.86 -9.49
CA GLY A 68 1.39 -3.46 -10.59
C GLY A 68 2.54 -2.54 -10.15
N ILE A 69 3.72 -2.75 -10.74
CA ILE A 69 4.85 -1.82 -10.67
C ILE A 69 5.31 -1.57 -12.11
N TYR A 70 5.12 -0.34 -12.58
CA TYR A 70 5.41 0.07 -13.94
C TYR A 70 6.65 0.95 -13.94
N ILE A 71 7.68 0.53 -14.67
CA ILE A 71 8.96 1.24 -14.76
C ILE A 71 9.39 1.43 -16.22
N PRO A 72 9.98 2.58 -16.60
CA PRO A 72 10.55 2.78 -17.92
C PRO A 72 11.87 2.01 -18.08
N ASP A 73 12.05 1.38 -19.24
CA ASP A 73 13.34 0.79 -19.64
C ASP A 73 14.32 1.85 -20.14
N LYS A 74 15.54 1.44 -20.54
CA LYS A 74 16.57 2.32 -21.08
C LYS A 74 16.17 3.07 -22.37
N ASN A 75 15.11 2.65 -23.05
CA ASN A 75 14.57 3.28 -24.25
C ASN A 75 13.30 4.10 -23.95
N GLY A 76 12.91 4.22 -22.67
CA GLY A 76 11.70 4.91 -22.23
C GLY A 76 10.41 4.09 -22.36
N LYS A 77 10.49 2.78 -22.66
CA LYS A 77 9.31 1.92 -22.71
C LYS A 77 8.91 1.49 -21.31
N THR A 78 7.74 1.93 -20.85
CA THR A 78 7.18 1.51 -19.56
C THR A 78 6.64 0.07 -19.61
N THR A 79 7.03 -0.74 -18.63
CA THR A 79 6.64 -2.16 -18.52
C THR A 79 6.19 -2.47 -17.09
N ASN A 80 5.10 -3.24 -16.92
CA ASN A 80 4.74 -3.81 -15.61
C ASN A 80 5.70 -4.94 -15.27
N ILE A 81 6.42 -4.85 -14.16
CA ILE A 81 7.43 -5.83 -13.74
C ILE A 81 6.94 -6.76 -12.63
N THR A 82 5.66 -6.72 -12.27
CA THR A 82 5.06 -7.61 -11.28
C THR A 82 3.95 -8.46 -11.88
N LEU A 83 3.81 -9.69 -11.39
CA LEU A 83 2.66 -10.53 -11.72
C LEU A 83 1.46 -10.15 -10.84
N GLY A 84 0.28 -10.14 -11.44
CA GLY A 84 -0.98 -9.82 -10.79
C GLY A 84 -2.14 -9.93 -11.77
N PHE A 85 -3.28 -9.39 -11.36
CA PHE A 85 -4.51 -9.34 -12.15
C PHE A 85 -5.02 -7.91 -12.30
N ASP A 86 -5.84 -7.70 -13.33
CA ASP A 86 -6.40 -6.39 -13.69
C ASP A 86 -7.72 -6.07 -12.95
N ASN A 87 -8.32 -7.05 -12.26
CA ASN A 87 -9.60 -6.90 -11.56
C ASN A 87 -9.63 -7.65 -10.22
N LEU A 88 -10.54 -7.25 -9.34
CA LEU A 88 -10.68 -7.80 -8.00
C LEU A 88 -11.17 -9.25 -8.01
N GLU A 89 -12.05 -9.61 -8.93
CA GLU A 89 -12.67 -10.93 -9.00
C GLU A 89 -11.63 -12.04 -9.16
N GLN A 90 -10.55 -11.79 -9.90
CA GLN A 90 -9.44 -12.74 -10.05
C GLN A 90 -8.62 -12.91 -8.76
N TYR A 91 -8.46 -11.86 -7.95
CA TYR A 91 -7.84 -12.00 -6.63
C TYR A 91 -8.75 -12.78 -5.68
N LEU A 92 -10.06 -12.50 -5.67
CA LEU A 92 -11.05 -13.21 -4.84
C LEU A 92 -11.23 -14.68 -5.24
N ALA A 93 -10.95 -15.05 -6.50
CA ALA A 93 -11.06 -16.42 -6.99
C ALA A 93 -9.95 -17.37 -6.48
N GLY A 94 -8.95 -16.84 -5.76
CA GLY A 94 -7.82 -17.59 -5.24
C GLY A 94 -6.59 -17.53 -6.16
N HIS A 95 -5.43 -17.27 -5.57
CA HIS A 95 -4.17 -17.03 -6.28
C HIS A 95 -2.98 -17.35 -5.35
N PRO A 96 -1.74 -17.51 -5.86
CA PRO A 96 -0.56 -17.82 -5.03
C PRO A 96 -0.01 -16.57 -4.31
N ASN A 97 -0.90 -15.78 -3.72
CA ASN A 97 -0.62 -14.55 -2.97
C ASN A 97 0.09 -13.44 -3.76
N PHE A 98 -0.07 -13.37 -5.10
CA PHE A 98 0.45 -12.27 -5.93
C PHE A 98 0.36 -10.90 -5.26
N GLY A 99 1.52 -10.31 -4.94
CA GLY A 99 1.64 -8.93 -4.46
C GLY A 99 1.11 -8.67 -3.05
N ALA A 100 0.56 -9.66 -2.36
CA ALA A 100 -0.20 -9.48 -1.14
C ALA A 100 0.68 -9.24 0.10
N LEU A 101 0.11 -8.57 1.11
CA LEU A 101 0.65 -8.54 2.46
C LEU A 101 0.38 -9.85 3.16
N ILE A 102 1.44 -10.47 3.67
CA ILE A 102 1.36 -11.76 4.35
C ILE A 102 1.49 -11.57 5.85
N GLY A 103 0.57 -12.18 6.59
CA GLY A 103 0.56 -12.18 8.05
C GLY A 103 -0.66 -12.93 8.60
N ARG A 104 -0.74 -13.21 9.90
CA ARG A 104 0.17 -12.76 10.97
C ARG A 104 1.57 -13.38 10.93
N TYR A 105 1.73 -14.56 10.32
CA TYR A 105 3.02 -15.23 10.17
C TYR A 105 3.25 -15.70 8.73
N GLY A 106 4.24 -15.11 8.06
CA GLY A 106 4.68 -15.51 6.74
C GLY A 106 5.43 -16.82 6.74
N ASN A 107 5.21 -17.60 5.67
CA ASN A 107 5.72 -18.97 5.50
C ASN A 107 5.02 -19.97 6.43
N ARG A 108 5.66 -21.09 6.75
CA ARG A 108 5.05 -22.26 7.38
C ARG A 108 5.29 -22.34 8.88
N ILE A 109 4.27 -22.78 9.61
CA ILE A 109 4.35 -23.27 10.99
C ILE A 109 4.04 -24.77 10.99
N ALA A 110 5.00 -25.56 11.47
CA ALA A 110 4.92 -27.02 11.42
C ALA A 110 3.77 -27.57 12.27
N ASN A 111 3.04 -28.55 11.74
CA ASN A 111 1.90 -29.18 12.43
C ASN A 111 0.78 -28.20 12.82
N ALA A 112 0.73 -27.03 12.17
CA ALA A 112 -0.22 -25.95 12.44
C ALA A 112 -0.33 -25.61 13.93
N ARG A 113 0.80 -25.61 14.65
CA ARG A 113 0.83 -25.28 16.07
C ARG A 113 2.18 -24.72 16.50
N PHE A 114 2.16 -23.92 17.54
CA PHE A 114 3.36 -23.47 18.23
C PHE A 114 3.10 -23.36 19.74
N SER A 115 4.17 -23.26 20.52
CA SER A 115 4.08 -23.00 21.95
C SER A 115 4.68 -21.64 22.27
N LEU A 116 4.00 -20.87 23.11
CA LEU A 116 4.42 -19.55 23.57
C LEU A 116 4.05 -19.42 25.05
N ASP A 117 5.02 -19.04 25.88
CA ASP A 117 4.86 -18.92 27.34
C ASP A 117 4.24 -20.14 28.04
N GLY A 118 4.53 -21.34 27.53
CA GLY A 118 4.03 -22.61 28.08
C GLY A 118 2.65 -23.03 27.57
N GLU A 119 1.94 -22.15 26.86
CA GLU A 119 0.66 -22.46 26.23
C GLU A 119 0.86 -22.95 24.79
N THR A 120 -0.02 -23.86 24.34
CA THR A 120 0.02 -24.37 22.96
C THR A 120 -1.13 -23.80 22.14
N TYR A 121 -0.79 -23.11 21.05
CA TYR A 121 -1.72 -22.52 20.11
C TYR A 121 -1.85 -23.42 18.89
N THR A 122 -3.08 -23.70 18.47
CA THR A 122 -3.40 -24.47 17.26
C THR A 122 -3.97 -23.52 16.22
N LEU A 123 -3.42 -23.60 15.02
CA LEU A 123 -3.74 -22.78 13.86
C LEU A 123 -4.49 -23.63 12.83
N ALA A 124 -5.00 -22.98 11.78
CA ALA A 124 -5.53 -23.69 10.63
C ALA A 124 -4.41 -24.44 9.88
N ALA A 125 -4.63 -25.73 9.61
CA ALA A 125 -3.77 -26.56 8.78
C ALA A 125 -4.14 -26.38 7.29
N ASN A 126 -3.90 -25.19 6.75
CA ASN A 126 -4.22 -24.81 5.38
C ASN A 126 -3.18 -25.27 4.34
N ASN A 127 -2.07 -25.90 4.77
CA ASN A 127 -1.06 -26.46 3.87
C ASN A 127 -0.60 -27.85 4.34
N GLY A 128 -1.42 -28.87 4.04
CA GLY A 128 -1.21 -30.22 4.54
C GLY A 128 -1.35 -30.24 6.06
N ASN A 129 -0.33 -30.74 6.78
CA ASN A 129 -0.33 -30.69 8.25
C ASN A 129 0.12 -29.33 8.80
N ASN A 130 0.59 -28.41 7.95
CA ASN A 130 1.18 -27.14 8.39
C ASN A 130 0.19 -25.99 8.25
N SER A 131 0.43 -24.93 9.01
CA SER A 131 -0.16 -23.62 8.73
C SER A 131 0.78 -22.85 7.81
N LEU A 132 0.24 -22.07 6.88
CA LEU A 132 0.97 -21.31 5.86
C LEU A 132 0.38 -19.89 5.78
N HIS A 133 1.25 -18.89 5.74
CA HIS A 133 0.90 -17.50 5.41
C HIS A 133 -0.23 -16.91 6.27
N GLY A 134 -0.26 -17.26 7.55
CA GLY A 134 -1.21 -16.68 8.49
C GLY A 134 -2.55 -17.40 8.61
N GLY A 135 -2.88 -18.38 7.75
CA GLY A 135 -4.07 -19.22 7.93
C GLY A 135 -5.03 -19.20 6.74
N VAL A 136 -6.32 -19.49 6.99
CA VAL A 136 -7.34 -19.57 5.93
C VAL A 136 -7.69 -18.20 5.38
N LYS A 137 -7.95 -17.23 6.28
CA LYS A 137 -8.16 -15.82 5.96
C LYS A 137 -7.03 -14.99 6.57
N GLY A 138 -5.86 -15.08 5.92
CA GLY A 138 -4.68 -14.31 6.31
C GLY A 138 -4.80 -12.82 5.97
N PHE A 139 -3.76 -12.05 6.27
CA PHE A 139 -3.69 -10.61 6.00
C PHE A 139 -3.82 -10.24 4.51
N ASP A 140 -3.63 -11.22 3.63
CA ASP A 140 -3.80 -11.13 2.19
C ASP A 140 -5.27 -11.18 1.74
N ASP A 141 -6.19 -11.59 2.61
CA ASP A 141 -7.63 -11.77 2.33
C ASP A 141 -8.51 -10.90 3.24
N VAL A 142 -8.00 -9.76 3.69
CA VAL A 142 -8.75 -8.78 4.50
C VAL A 142 -8.75 -7.40 3.84
N THR A 143 -9.79 -6.61 4.11
CA THR A 143 -9.85 -5.22 3.67
C THR A 143 -9.18 -4.32 4.70
N TRP A 144 -8.04 -3.74 4.33
CA TRP A 144 -7.30 -2.79 5.16
C TRP A 144 -7.94 -1.40 5.14
N VAL A 145 -7.77 -0.66 6.23
CA VAL A 145 -8.19 0.75 6.33
C VAL A 145 -7.12 1.64 5.70
N PRO A 146 -7.42 2.39 4.63
CA PRO A 146 -6.43 3.16 3.89
C PRO A 146 -6.35 4.63 4.35
N GLU A 147 -5.15 5.18 4.34
CA GLU A 147 -4.84 6.60 4.51
C GLU A 147 -3.84 7.03 3.43
N VAL A 148 -4.26 7.97 2.57
CA VAL A 148 -3.40 8.53 1.52
C VAL A 148 -2.53 9.65 2.11
N ILE A 149 -1.22 9.56 1.88
CA ILE A 149 -0.25 10.54 2.34
C ILE A 149 0.50 11.07 1.10
N SER A 150 0.31 12.34 0.77
CA SER A 150 0.99 12.97 -0.36
C SER A 150 1.62 14.30 0.04
N CYS A 151 2.83 14.55 -0.48
CA CYS A 151 3.43 15.87 -0.54
C CYS A 151 4.23 16.01 -1.83
N ASP A 152 4.86 17.17 -2.06
CA ASP A 152 5.55 17.44 -3.33
C ASP A 152 6.55 16.34 -3.71
N GLU A 153 7.28 15.75 -2.78
CA GLU A 153 8.38 14.82 -3.09
C GLU A 153 8.01 13.33 -2.96
N ARG A 154 6.87 12.98 -2.35
CA ARG A 154 6.50 11.56 -2.09
C ARG A 154 5.02 11.28 -2.25
N ALA A 155 4.73 10.08 -2.75
CA ALA A 155 3.40 9.50 -2.80
C ALA A 155 3.38 8.26 -1.91
N ALA A 156 2.49 8.22 -0.92
CA ALA A 156 2.41 7.13 0.02
C ALA A 156 0.97 6.70 0.32
N LEU A 157 0.83 5.41 0.63
CA LEU A 157 -0.39 4.78 1.11
C LEU A 157 -0.07 4.06 2.41
N ARG A 158 -0.72 4.48 3.49
CA ARG A 158 -0.71 3.74 4.76
C ARG A 158 -1.95 2.87 4.83
N LEU A 159 -1.77 1.61 5.20
CA LEU A 159 -2.81 0.63 5.41
C LEU A 159 -2.78 0.18 6.87
N SER A 160 -3.93 0.18 7.53
CA SER A 160 -4.06 -0.22 8.93
C SER A 160 -5.05 -1.37 9.08
N TYR A 161 -4.75 -2.34 9.94
CA TYR A 161 -5.62 -3.46 10.26
C TYR A 161 -5.49 -3.85 11.72
N LEU A 162 -6.60 -4.20 12.35
CA LEU A 162 -6.65 -4.76 13.69
C LEU A 162 -6.97 -6.25 13.57
N SER A 163 -5.97 -7.08 13.80
CA SER A 163 -6.12 -8.53 13.89
C SER A 163 -6.49 -8.86 15.34
N VAL A 164 -7.72 -9.30 15.58
CA VAL A 164 -8.24 -9.48 16.94
C VAL A 164 -7.64 -10.71 17.64
N ASP A 165 -7.69 -10.74 18.97
CA ASP A 165 -7.28 -11.90 19.78
C ASP A 165 -8.01 -13.18 19.30
N GLY A 166 -7.24 -14.22 18.99
CA GLY A 166 -7.73 -15.49 18.48
C GLY A 166 -7.96 -15.55 16.97
N GLU A 167 -7.75 -14.47 16.21
CA GLU A 167 -7.85 -14.48 14.75
C GLU A 167 -6.87 -15.50 14.16
N GLU A 168 -7.38 -16.41 13.31
CA GLU A 168 -6.66 -17.56 12.76
C GLU A 168 -5.94 -18.45 13.81
N GLY A 169 -6.31 -18.32 15.09
CA GLY A 169 -5.73 -19.05 16.22
C GLY A 169 -4.53 -18.36 16.89
N TYR A 170 -4.15 -17.14 16.49
CA TYR A 170 -3.06 -16.40 17.11
C TYR A 170 -3.52 -15.61 18.35
N PRO A 171 -2.73 -15.59 19.44
CA PRO A 171 -3.07 -14.83 20.64
C PRO A 171 -2.80 -13.33 20.48
N GLY A 172 -3.56 -12.52 21.21
CA GLY A 172 -3.39 -11.07 21.33
C GLY A 172 -4.03 -10.30 20.20
N ASN A 173 -4.61 -9.16 20.54
CA ASN A 173 -4.93 -8.15 19.54
C ASN A 173 -3.62 -7.62 18.98
N LEU A 174 -3.55 -7.48 17.66
CA LEU A 174 -2.40 -6.97 16.95
C LEU A 174 -2.86 -5.84 16.02
N SER A 175 -2.49 -4.61 16.36
CA SER A 175 -2.63 -3.45 15.48
C SER A 175 -1.45 -3.44 14.53
N VAL A 176 -1.72 -3.49 13.22
CA VAL A 176 -0.69 -3.49 12.18
C VAL A 176 -0.88 -2.30 11.26
N THR A 177 0.22 -1.62 10.96
CA THR A 177 0.29 -0.56 9.98
C THR A 177 1.35 -0.93 8.95
N VAL A 178 0.98 -0.86 7.66
CA VAL A 178 1.92 -1.02 6.55
C VAL A 178 1.88 0.23 5.68
N THR A 179 3.04 0.86 5.49
CA THR A 179 3.15 2.06 4.65
C THR A 179 3.95 1.74 3.39
N TYR A 180 3.30 1.91 2.24
CA TYR A 180 3.93 1.96 0.93
C TYR A 180 4.32 3.41 0.62
N GLU A 181 5.58 3.67 0.34
CA GLU A 181 6.07 5.01 -0.03
C GLU A 181 6.90 4.94 -1.31
N LEU A 182 6.46 5.67 -2.33
CA LEU A 182 7.22 5.91 -3.56
C LEU A 182 7.95 7.25 -3.45
N LEU A 183 9.27 7.17 -3.36
CA LEU A 183 10.18 8.32 -3.26
C LEU A 183 11.31 8.14 -4.28
N MET A 184 11.39 9.05 -5.25
CA MET A 184 12.31 8.89 -6.40
C MET A 184 12.13 7.50 -7.03
N ASP A 185 13.21 6.76 -7.26
CA ASP A 185 13.22 5.42 -7.85
C ASP A 185 13.02 4.28 -6.84
N GLN A 186 12.60 4.59 -5.61
CA GLN A 186 12.52 3.63 -4.52
C GLN A 186 11.07 3.46 -4.04
N LEU A 187 10.66 2.19 -3.93
CA LEU A 187 9.45 1.79 -3.24
C LEU A 187 9.83 1.24 -1.86
N PHE A 188 9.47 1.95 -0.82
CA PHE A 188 9.60 1.51 0.56
C PHE A 188 8.32 0.80 1.03
N ILE A 189 8.48 -0.30 1.76
CA ILE A 189 7.39 -0.96 2.48
C ILE A 189 7.80 -1.04 3.94
N THR A 190 7.18 -0.21 4.78
CA THR A 190 7.46 -0.15 6.21
C THR A 190 6.37 -0.87 6.98
N TYR A 191 6.75 -1.75 7.90
CA TYR A 191 5.84 -2.52 8.74
C TYR A 191 5.98 -2.09 10.19
N GLU A 192 4.87 -1.74 10.82
CA GLU A 192 4.77 -1.40 12.24
C GLU A 192 3.68 -2.23 12.87
N ALA A 193 3.91 -2.74 14.08
CA ALA A 193 2.91 -3.53 14.79
C ALA A 193 3.01 -3.35 16.31
N GLU A 194 1.85 -3.34 16.96
CA GLU A 194 1.71 -3.29 18.42
C GLU A 194 0.74 -4.39 18.87
N CYS A 195 1.08 -5.10 19.95
CA CYS A 195 0.26 -6.18 20.49
C CYS A 195 -0.02 -5.97 21.98
N ASP A 196 -1.18 -6.44 22.44
CA ASP A 196 -1.58 -6.38 23.86
C ASP A 196 -1.24 -7.66 24.66
N LYS A 197 -0.81 -8.71 23.94
CA LYS A 197 -0.32 -9.98 24.48
C LYS A 197 0.84 -10.48 23.63
N ALA A 198 1.74 -11.27 24.22
CA ALA A 198 2.79 -11.94 23.48
C ALA A 198 2.21 -12.76 22.33
N THR A 199 2.76 -12.58 21.12
CA THR A 199 2.33 -13.26 19.91
C THR A 199 3.52 -13.46 18.97
N VAL A 200 3.36 -14.35 17.98
CA VAL A 200 4.35 -14.51 16.90
C VAL A 200 3.99 -13.60 15.74
N LEU A 201 4.98 -12.97 15.13
CA LEU A 201 4.80 -12.05 14.02
C LEU A 201 5.92 -12.22 12.99
N ASN A 202 5.55 -12.36 11.73
CA ASN A 202 6.48 -12.37 10.60
C ASN A 202 5.76 -11.82 9.37
N LEU A 203 5.98 -10.54 9.05
CA LEU A 203 5.28 -9.85 7.96
C LEU A 203 6.18 -9.77 6.71
N THR A 204 5.57 -9.88 5.54
CA THR A 204 6.25 -9.68 4.25
C THR A 204 5.26 -9.24 3.18
N ASN A 205 5.76 -8.79 2.02
CA ASN A 205 4.98 -8.67 0.80
C ASN A 205 5.35 -9.84 -0.14
N HIS A 206 4.39 -10.36 -0.90
CA HIS A 206 4.56 -11.53 -1.77
C HIS A 206 4.50 -11.18 -3.27
N ALA A 207 5.02 -10.01 -3.65
CA ALA A 207 5.20 -9.62 -5.05
C ALA A 207 6.12 -10.60 -5.80
N TYR A 208 5.67 -11.00 -6.99
CA TYR A 208 6.45 -11.80 -7.93
C TYR A 208 6.94 -10.89 -9.04
N PHE A 209 8.25 -10.89 -9.27
CA PHE A 209 8.86 -9.98 -10.21
C PHE A 209 9.25 -10.68 -11.51
N ASN A 210 9.01 -9.98 -12.63
CA ASN A 210 9.61 -10.28 -13.92
C ASN A 210 10.02 -8.96 -14.58
N LEU A 211 11.30 -8.63 -14.50
CA LEU A 211 11.86 -7.41 -15.12
C LEU A 211 11.72 -7.34 -16.65
N ALA A 212 11.44 -8.44 -17.34
CA ALA A 212 11.13 -8.46 -18.78
C ALA A 212 9.65 -8.19 -19.07
N GLY A 213 8.81 -8.12 -18.03
CA GLY A 213 7.36 -7.92 -18.09
C GLY A 213 6.55 -9.19 -18.38
N GLU A 214 7.13 -10.15 -19.07
CA GLU A 214 6.45 -11.41 -19.43
C GLU A 214 7.44 -12.57 -19.63
N GLY A 215 6.91 -13.78 -19.80
CA GLY A 215 7.72 -14.96 -20.11
C GLY A 215 8.51 -15.51 -18.91
N SER A 216 9.66 -16.12 -19.21
CA SER A 216 10.49 -16.83 -18.23
C SER A 216 11.47 -15.89 -17.53
N ILE A 217 11.72 -16.15 -16.23
CA ILE A 217 12.74 -15.41 -15.45
C ILE A 217 14.17 -15.99 -15.58
N ARG A 218 14.40 -16.96 -16.48
CA ARG A 218 15.67 -17.70 -16.55
C ARG A 218 16.85 -16.86 -17.03
N ASP A 219 16.57 -15.73 -17.68
CA ASP A 219 17.59 -14.79 -18.15
C ASP A 219 17.90 -13.71 -17.10
N HIS A 220 17.17 -13.68 -15.98
CA HIS A 220 17.46 -12.79 -14.86
C HIS A 220 18.73 -13.24 -14.15
N ILE A 221 19.55 -12.24 -13.79
CA ILE A 221 20.74 -12.46 -12.98
C ILE A 221 20.40 -12.15 -11.53
N LEU A 222 20.55 -13.14 -10.66
CA LEU A 222 20.27 -13.04 -9.23
C LEU A 222 21.58 -13.00 -8.43
N TYR A 223 21.68 -12.02 -7.53
CA TYR A 223 22.72 -11.92 -6.50
C TYR A 223 22.03 -11.76 -5.15
N ILE A 224 22.41 -12.59 -4.16
CA ILE A 224 21.89 -12.57 -2.78
C ILE A 224 23.07 -12.42 -1.84
#